data_AF-A0AAV3F1U8-F1
#
_entry.id   AF-A0AAV3F1U8-F1
#
_cell.length_a   1.000
_cell.length_b   1.000
_cell.length_c   1.000
_cell.angle_alpha   90.00
_cell.angle_beta   90.00
_cell.angle_gamma   90.00
#
_symmetry.space_group_name_H-M   'P 1'
#
loop_
_entity.id
_entity.type
_entity.pdbx_description
1 polymer ?
#
loop_
_entity_poly.entity_id
_entity_poly.type
_entity_poly.pdbx_seq_one_letter_code
_entity_poly.pdbx_strand_id
1 'polypeptide(L)'
;MLYKYEYDALGNIIRKEKTSVIKGKLQLDIEELTYGQYCNILTISRSSSPERKYPIIMIGGRSLSQFETFEHEYNEDYLQTKKYLVVSGKMKRLLVVREIK
;
A
#
# COMPACT_ATOMS: atom_id res chain seq x y z
N MET A 1 18.09 -9.40 6.65
CA MET A 1 16.84 -9.14 5.90
C MET A 1 17.23 -8.73 4.50
N LEU A 2 16.61 -9.30 3.47
CA LEU A 2 16.91 -8.99 2.07
C LEU A 2 15.69 -8.31 1.44
N TYR A 3 15.93 -7.31 0.60
CA TYR A 3 14.90 -6.63 -0.18
C TYR A 3 15.18 -6.76 -1.67
N LYS A 4 14.13 -7.00 -2.45
CA LYS A 4 14.15 -6.92 -3.91
C LYS A 4 13.02 -5.99 -4.35
N TYR A 5 13.30 -5.15 -5.33
CA TYR A 5 12.36 -4.17 -5.86
C TYR A 5 12.29 -4.32 -7.37
N GLU A 6 11.08 -4.20 -7.90
CA GLU A 6 10.81 -4.08 -9.33
C GLU A 6 10.09 -2.76 -9.57
N TYR A 7 10.44 -2.12 -10.68
CA TYR A 7 10.03 -0.75 -10.99
C TYR A 7 9.32 -0.70 -12.34
N ASP A 8 8.37 0.23 -12.49
CA ASP A 8 7.85 0.59 -13.80
C ASP A 8 8.82 1.52 -14.57
N ALA A 9 8.44 1.88 -15.80
CA ALA A 9 9.22 2.77 -16.65
C ALA A 9 9.36 4.21 -16.10
N LEU A 10 8.52 4.61 -15.15
CA LEU A 10 8.58 5.92 -14.48
C LEU A 10 9.42 5.86 -13.20
N GLY A 11 9.92 4.69 -12.81
CA GLY A 11 10.70 4.48 -11.60
C GLY A 11 9.85 4.28 -10.34
N ASN A 12 8.53 4.05 -10.47
CA ASN A 12 7.70 3.68 -9.33
C ASN A 12 7.90 2.21 -8.98
N ILE A 13 7.87 1.87 -7.68
CA ILE A 13 7.99 0.48 -7.22
C ILE A 13 6.68 -0.27 -7.49
N ILE A 14 6.65 -1.16 -8.46
CA ILE A 14 5.46 -1.99 -8.75
C ILE A 14 5.43 -3.26 -7.90
N ARG A 15 6.59 -3.71 -7.42
CA ARG A 15 6.70 -4.90 -6.58
C ARG A 15 7.85 -4.77 -5.60
N LYS A 16 7.57 -5.11 -4.34
CA LYS A 16 8.53 -5.15 -3.23
C LYS A 16 8.50 -6.52 -2.60
N GLU A 17 9.64 -7.18 -2.59
CA GLU A 17 9.83 -8.44 -1.89
C GLU A 17 10.73 -8.21 -0.68
N LYS A 18 10.36 -8.83 0.44
CA LYS A 18 11.11 -8.79 1.68
C LYS A 18 11.30 -10.21 2.19
N THR A 19 12.54 -10.67 2.21
CA THR A 19 12.91 -11.96 2.80
C THR A 19 13.49 -11.74 4.19
N SER A 20 12.87 -12.38 5.17
CA SER A 20 13.24 -12.32 6.58
C SER A 20 13.27 -13.72 7.20
N VAL A 21 13.83 -13.83 8.40
CA VAL A 21 13.80 -15.07 9.18
C VAL A 21 12.97 -14.82 10.42
N ILE A 22 11.90 -15.60 10.59
CA ILE A 22 11.00 -15.53 11.75
C ILE A 22 10.99 -16.90 12.41
N LYS A 23 11.40 -16.97 13.69
CA LYS A 23 11.50 -18.23 14.44
C LYS A 23 12.30 -19.32 13.70
N GLY A 24 13.42 -18.92 13.08
CA GLY A 24 14.30 -19.83 12.33
C GLY A 24 13.77 -20.28 10.96
N LYS A 25 12.58 -19.83 10.54
CA LYS A 25 12.01 -20.13 9.22
C LYS A 25 12.12 -18.92 8.31
N LEU A 26 12.40 -19.17 7.03
CA LEU A 26 12.34 -18.14 5.99
C LEU A 26 10.91 -17.65 5.84
N GLN A 27 10.76 -16.33 5.72
CA GLN A 27 9.52 -15.62 5.46
C GLN A 27 9.76 -14.69 4.28
N LEU A 28 9.06 -14.93 3.19
CA LEU A 28 8.94 -14.02 2.07
C LEU A 28 7.64 -13.22 2.24
N ASP A 29 7.73 -11.90 2.18
CA ASP A 29 6.60 -10.98 2.09
C ASP A 29 6.67 -10.28 0.74
N ILE A 30 5.56 -10.26 0.00
CA ILE A 30 5.44 -9.61 -1.29
C ILE A 30 4.38 -8.52 -1.17
N GLU A 31 4.70 -7.33 -1.68
CA GLU A 31 3.79 -6.19 -1.80
C GLU A 31 3.81 -5.70 -3.24
N GLU A 32 2.67 -5.72 -3.90
CA GLU A 32 2.48 -5.27 -5.27
C GLU A 32 1.65 -3.99 -5.26
N LEU A 33 2.09 -2.99 -6.02
CA LEU A 33 1.50 -1.66 -6.04
C LEU A 33 1.05 -1.31 -7.45
N THR A 34 -0.11 -0.69 -7.55
CA THR A 34 -0.56 -0.04 -8.79
C THR A 34 -0.66 1.46 -8.59
N TYR A 35 -0.46 2.20 -9.67
CA TYR A 35 -0.38 3.65 -9.64
C TYR A 35 -1.42 4.27 -10.58
N GLY A 36 -1.93 5.44 -10.18
CA GLY A 36 -2.74 6.30 -11.02
C GLY A 36 -1.86 7.19 -11.89
N GLN A 37 -2.50 8.02 -12.71
CA GLN A 37 -1.81 8.88 -13.67
C GLN A 37 -0.82 9.87 -13.03
N TYR A 38 -1.01 10.19 -11.74
CA TYR A 38 -0.16 11.14 -11.00
C TYR A 38 0.80 10.42 -10.04
N CYS A 39 1.18 9.17 -10.34
CA CYS A 39 2.05 8.32 -9.50
C CYS A 39 1.54 8.13 -8.07
N ASN A 40 0.23 8.31 -7.85
CA ASN A 40 -0.43 8.02 -6.59
C ASN A 40 -0.78 6.53 -6.51
N ILE A 41 -0.51 5.87 -5.39
CA ILE A 41 -0.82 4.44 -5.21
C ILE A 41 -2.33 4.24 -5.21
N LEU A 42 -2.86 3.48 -6.16
CA LEU A 42 -4.27 3.10 -6.26
C LEU A 42 -4.58 1.81 -5.53
N THR A 43 -3.72 0.80 -5.65
CA THR A 43 -3.92 -0.46 -4.94
C THR A 43 -2.63 -0.96 -4.32
N ILE A 44 -2.79 -1.70 -3.23
CA ILE A 44 -1.73 -2.50 -2.64
C ILE A 44 -2.26 -3.92 -2.45
N SER A 45 -1.60 -4.89 -3.07
CA SER A 45 -1.82 -6.32 -2.86
C SER A 45 -0.66 -6.89 -2.05
N ARG A 46 -0.95 -7.71 -1.04
CA ARG A 46 0.04 -8.28 -0.12
C ARG A 46 -0.15 -9.78 -0.01
N SER A 47 0.95 -10.50 -0.19
CA SER A 47 1.01 -11.93 0.03
C SER A 47 2.28 -12.29 0.81
N SER A 48 2.31 -13.50 1.35
CA SER A 48 3.41 -13.95 2.18
C SER A 48 3.57 -15.46 2.07
N SER A 49 4.80 -15.95 2.05
CA SER A 49 5.13 -17.37 2.09
C SER A 49 6.18 -17.66 3.18
N PRO A 50 5.86 -18.45 4.21
CA PRO A 50 4.55 -19.05 4.52
C PRO A 50 3.45 -17.99 4.72
N GLU A 51 2.18 -18.37 4.53
CA GLU A 51 1.06 -17.46 4.74
C GLU A 51 0.97 -17.05 6.21
N ARG A 52 0.81 -15.74 6.48
CA ARG A 52 0.57 -15.23 7.82
C ARG A 52 -0.63 -14.29 7.86
N LYS A 53 -1.32 -14.30 9.00
CA LYS A 53 -2.30 -13.26 9.34
C LYS A 53 -1.54 -12.03 9.83
N TYR A 54 -1.79 -10.89 9.20
CA TYR A 54 -1.21 -9.61 9.62
C TYR A 54 -1.89 -9.12 10.91
N PRO A 55 -1.17 -8.45 11.82
CA PRO A 55 -1.77 -7.88 13.03
C PRO A 55 -2.75 -6.75 12.68
N ILE A 56 -3.72 -6.52 13.56
CA ILE A 56 -4.60 -5.32 13.49
C ILE A 56 -3.71 -4.07 13.51
N ILE A 57 -3.97 -3.09 12.64
CA ILE A 57 -3.25 -1.80 12.66
C ILE A 57 -3.53 -1.14 14.01
N MET A 58 -2.57 -1.20 14.94
CA MET A 58 -2.69 -0.43 16.18
C MET A 58 -2.33 1.03 15.92
N ILE A 59 -1.16 1.34 15.32
CA ILE A 59 -0.81 2.62 14.69
C ILE A 59 0.35 2.34 13.71
N GLY A 60 0.29 2.82 12.46
CA GLY A 60 1.38 2.71 11.46
C GLY A 60 1.74 1.29 10.99
N GLY A 61 1.13 0.26 11.57
CA GLY A 61 1.31 -1.14 11.19
C GLY A 61 0.62 -1.50 9.87
N ARG A 62 1.02 -2.62 9.28
CA ARG A 62 0.39 -3.15 8.07
C ARG A 62 -1.07 -3.52 8.35
N SER A 63 -1.94 -3.19 7.41
CA SER A 63 -3.34 -3.58 7.41
C SER A 63 -3.52 -5.09 7.49
N LEU A 64 -4.57 -5.52 8.20
CA LEU A 64 -5.07 -6.90 8.15
C LEU A 64 -5.41 -7.32 6.72
N SER A 65 -5.79 -6.34 5.88
CA SER A 65 -6.22 -6.61 4.52
C SER A 65 -5.04 -6.94 3.62
N GLN A 66 -5.13 -8.09 2.95
CA GLN A 66 -4.25 -8.46 1.86
C GLN A 66 -4.42 -7.52 0.67
N PHE A 67 -5.58 -6.90 0.51
CA PHE A 67 -5.85 -5.98 -0.60
C PHE A 67 -6.38 -4.64 -0.09
N GLU A 68 -5.77 -3.55 -0.54
CA GLU A 68 -6.22 -2.20 -0.23
C GLU A 68 -6.40 -1.43 -1.53
N THR A 69 -7.49 -0.69 -1.62
CA THR A 69 -7.76 0.26 -2.70
C THR A 69 -7.84 1.66 -2.13
N PHE A 70 -7.24 2.62 -2.81
CA PHE A 70 -7.23 4.02 -2.42
C PHE A 70 -7.89 4.88 -3.48
N GLU A 71 -8.53 5.93 -3.00
CA GLU A 71 -9.04 7.01 -3.84
C GLU A 71 -8.45 8.34 -3.39
N HIS A 72 -8.35 9.26 -4.34
CA HIS A 72 -7.65 10.53 -4.18
C HIS A 72 -8.54 11.66 -4.70
N GLU A 73 -8.64 12.72 -3.92
CA GLU A 73 -9.24 13.99 -4.35
C GLU A 73 -8.15 15.03 -4.55
N TYR A 74 -8.35 15.87 -5.55
CA TYR A 74 -7.44 16.94 -5.96
C TYR A 74 -8.20 18.26 -6.00
N ASN A 75 -7.51 19.38 -5.76
CA ASN A 75 -8.07 20.70 -6.01
C ASN A 75 -7.94 21.09 -7.50
N GLU A 76 -8.36 22.32 -7.84
CA GLU A 76 -8.27 22.87 -9.20
C GLU A 76 -6.83 22.96 -9.71
N ASP A 77 -5.84 23.07 -8.82
CA ASP A 77 -4.41 23.09 -9.14
C ASP A 77 -3.78 21.68 -9.26
N TYR A 78 -4.60 20.62 -9.29
CA TYR A 78 -4.15 19.22 -9.33
C TYR A 78 -3.31 18.78 -8.12
N LEU A 79 -3.39 19.50 -7.00
CA LEU A 79 -2.74 19.12 -5.75
C LEU A 79 -3.64 18.18 -4.95
N GLN A 80 -3.06 17.10 -4.44
CA GLN A 80 -3.82 16.09 -3.70
C GLN A 80 -4.26 16.61 -2.33
N THR A 81 -5.56 16.87 -2.17
CA THR A 81 -6.18 17.38 -0.93
C THR A 81 -6.63 16.27 0.00
N LYS A 82 -7.08 15.12 -0.53
CA LYS A 82 -7.52 13.99 0.31
C LYS A 82 -7.06 12.63 -0.19
N LYS A 83 -6.94 11.68 0.74
CA LYS A 83 -6.72 10.26 0.47
C LYS A 83 -7.73 9.43 1.25
N TYR A 84 -8.38 8.50 0.57
CA TYR A 84 -9.33 7.57 1.16
C TYR A 84 -8.85 6.13 1.01
N LEU A 85 -9.15 5.28 1.99
CA LEU A 85 -9.15 3.83 1.87
C LEU A 85 -10.57 3.38 1.53
N VAL A 86 -10.73 2.61 0.45
CA VAL A 86 -12.00 2.00 0.08
C VAL A 86 -12.16 0.69 0.85
N VAL A 87 -13.17 0.64 1.72
CA VAL A 87 -13.56 -0.49 2.55
C VAL A 87 -14.85 -1.09 1.98
N SER A 88 -14.85 -2.41 1.73
CA SER A 88 -16.03 -3.17 1.31
C SER A 88 -16.80 -2.55 0.14
N GLY A 89 -16.09 -2.23 -0.95
CA GLY A 89 -16.66 -1.86 -2.25
C GLY A 89 -17.29 -0.47 -2.38
N LYS A 90 -17.67 0.20 -1.29
CA LYS A 90 -18.26 1.56 -1.34
C LYS A 90 -17.94 2.47 -0.16
N MET A 91 -17.61 1.94 1.01
CA MET A 91 -17.37 2.78 2.18
C MET A 91 -15.96 3.37 2.10
N LYS A 92 -15.85 4.71 2.09
CA LYS A 92 -14.55 5.38 2.06
C LYS A 92 -14.17 5.81 3.48
N ARG A 93 -13.02 5.35 3.96
CA ARG A 93 -12.39 5.85 5.18
C ARG A 93 -11.38 6.92 4.81
N LEU A 94 -11.62 8.15 5.25
CA LEU A 94 -10.66 9.24 5.10
C LEU A 94 -9.37 8.90 5.86
N LEU A 95 -8.23 8.92 5.16
CA LEU A 95 -6.91 8.65 5.74
C LEU A 95 -6.10 9.93 5.93
N VAL A 96 -6.17 10.85 4.97
CA VAL A 96 -5.37 12.07 4.94
C VAL A 96 -6.22 13.21 4.42
N VAL A 97 -6.10 14.36 5.07
CA VAL A 97 -6.56 15.67 4.59
C VAL A 97 -5.34 16.58 4.58
N ARG A 98 -5.17 17.34 3.50
CA ARG A 98 -4.17 18.40 3.39
C ARG A 98 -4.87 19.72 3.20
N GLU A 99 -4.58 20.66 4.09
CA GLU A 99 -4.88 22.06 3.88
C GLU A 99 -3.71 22.67 3.10
N ILE A 100 -4.03 23.13 1.89
CA ILE A 100 -3.07 23.82 1.03
C ILE A 100 -3.43 25.30 1.17
N LYS A 101 -2.50 26.09 1.73
CA LYS A 101 -2.63 27.53 1.93
C LYS A 101 -2.02 28.29 0.77
#